data_AF-A0A397F8G0-F1
#
_entry.id   AF-A0A397F8G0-F1
#
_cell.length_a   1.000
_cell.length_b   1.000
_cell.length_c   1.000
_cell.angle_alpha   90.00
_cell.angle_beta   90.00
_cell.angle_gamma   90.00
#
_symmetry.space_group_name_H-M   'P 1'
#
loop_
_entity.id
_entity.type
_entity.pdbx_description
1 polymer ?
#
loop_
_entity_poly.entity_id
_entity_poly.type
_entity_poly.pdbx_seq_one_letter_code
_entity_poly.pdbx_strand_id
1 'polypeptide(L)'
;MADHDSTTATDLVSYVNAILKETSTDATSLSVKDAAALVVSKAATVLAVEGHNTDVEGLFKLLVKATGTTHADALVKVVTANHTNAILKLRILADLFNATPAANAALRFQVLLATIQYAGVTQNLSLCSYVDNIDALVVGVSADNLKTLYLTIADLLEKNEKDVHAALRFLEKYLTLVEAADAAKAKAVAVRAAVLVIKSPIDSFVAHVDLIHLPAVQALKGVFDLLDIFSSKTLTEYLAFEKSSTSVLKEHGIDAAAAAANMRLLTLCAYPTGHDDISFDDIIAKLQVEETDVETWVVRAITANLIQAKINQLGRSVVISRSLQRGFALSDWTHLHATLLRYKTNVGTLLDTIRQAQTATHKK
;
A
#
# COMPACT_ATOMS: atom_id res chain seq x y z
N MET A 1 43.77 -7.44 17.48
CA MET A 1 42.70 -8.26 16.88
C MET A 1 42.40 -9.48 17.73
N ALA A 2 43.40 -10.32 18.08
CA ALA A 2 43.17 -11.50 18.92
C ALA A 2 42.55 -11.24 20.32
N ASP A 3 42.94 -10.17 21.02
CA ASP A 3 42.38 -9.85 22.36
C ASP A 3 40.95 -9.30 22.31
N HIS A 4 40.56 -8.63 21.23
CA HIS A 4 39.20 -8.11 21.09
C HIS A 4 38.21 -9.24 20.76
N ASP A 5 38.67 -10.25 20.02
CA ASP A 5 37.88 -11.44 19.66
C ASP A 5 37.73 -12.42 20.84
N SER A 6 38.74 -12.55 21.71
CA SER A 6 38.61 -13.37 22.92
C SER A 6 37.68 -12.74 23.97
N THR A 7 37.70 -11.41 24.07
CA THR A 7 36.81 -10.66 24.99
C THR A 7 35.35 -10.78 24.54
N THR A 8 35.05 -10.61 23.25
CA THR A 8 33.68 -10.74 22.73
C THR A 8 33.13 -12.17 22.81
N ALA A 9 33.96 -13.19 22.62
CA ALA A 9 33.56 -14.58 22.83
C ALA A 9 33.19 -14.86 24.29
N THR A 10 33.95 -14.30 25.23
CA THR A 10 33.71 -14.43 26.68
C THR A 10 32.43 -13.68 27.09
N ASP A 11 32.21 -12.49 26.53
CA ASP A 11 31.00 -11.69 26.77
C ASP A 11 29.73 -12.40 26.28
N LEU A 12 29.77 -13.04 25.10
CA LEU A 12 28.63 -13.81 24.56
C LEU A 12 28.23 -14.98 25.47
N VAL A 13 29.22 -15.76 25.92
CA VAL A 13 28.99 -16.94 26.78
C VAL A 13 28.51 -16.50 28.17
N SER A 14 29.07 -15.42 28.72
CA SER A 14 28.64 -14.88 30.01
C SER A 14 27.21 -14.35 29.98
N TYR A 15 26.80 -13.68 28.89
CA TYR A 15 25.43 -13.21 28.71
C TYR A 15 24.41 -14.36 28.65
N VAL A 16 24.73 -15.44 27.89
CA VAL A 16 23.87 -16.63 27.82
C VAL A 16 23.73 -17.29 29.19
N ASN A 17 24.83 -17.46 29.92
CA ASN A 17 24.81 -18.07 31.25
C ASN A 17 24.06 -17.19 32.26
N ALA A 18 24.18 -15.86 32.17
CA ALA A 18 23.44 -14.92 33.01
C ALA A 18 21.92 -14.98 32.75
N ILE A 19 21.49 -15.05 31.49
CA ILE A 19 20.07 -15.12 31.13
C ILE A 19 19.47 -16.48 31.51
N LEU A 20 20.20 -17.58 31.30
CA LEU A 20 19.71 -18.94 31.59
C LEU A 20 19.92 -19.36 33.06
N LYS A 21 20.60 -18.55 33.87
CA LYS A 21 21.02 -18.88 35.25
C LYS A 21 21.79 -20.21 35.34
N GLU A 22 22.53 -20.55 34.29
CA GLU A 22 23.39 -21.74 34.29
C GLU A 22 24.72 -21.42 34.97
N THR A 23 25.15 -22.30 35.89
CA THR A 23 26.45 -22.17 36.57
C THR A 23 27.55 -22.56 35.58
N SER A 24 28.56 -21.70 35.49
CA SER A 24 29.70 -21.78 34.57
C SER A 24 30.20 -23.21 34.29
N THR A 25 29.94 -23.72 33.09
CA THR A 25 30.77 -24.78 32.51
C THR A 25 31.89 -24.13 31.72
N ASP A 26 33.08 -24.22 32.31
CA ASP A 26 34.42 -24.06 31.74
C ASP A 26 34.59 -23.03 30.63
N ALA A 27 35.19 -21.90 31.02
CA ALA A 27 35.91 -20.98 30.15
C ALA A 27 37.12 -21.70 29.51
N THR A 28 36.84 -22.63 28.60
CA THR A 28 37.80 -22.98 27.56
C THR A 28 37.83 -21.82 26.58
N SER A 29 39.01 -21.49 26.08
CA SER A 29 39.26 -20.43 25.09
C SER A 29 38.53 -20.76 23.78
N LEU A 30 37.21 -20.54 23.77
CA LEU A 30 36.33 -20.76 22.64
C LEU A 30 36.59 -19.65 21.63
N SER A 31 36.70 -20.03 20.35
CA SER A 31 36.76 -19.03 19.29
C SER A 31 35.41 -18.30 19.21
N VAL A 32 35.39 -17.07 18.67
CA VAL A 32 34.15 -16.30 18.44
C VAL A 32 33.10 -17.10 17.66
N LYS A 33 33.55 -18.00 16.78
CA LYS A 33 32.67 -18.88 15.99
C LYS A 33 31.99 -19.96 16.85
N ASP A 34 32.71 -20.55 17.79
CA ASP A 34 32.17 -21.61 18.67
C ASP A 34 31.22 -21.02 19.71
N ALA A 35 31.56 -19.84 20.26
CA ALA A 35 30.68 -19.08 21.14
C ALA A 35 29.37 -18.69 20.43
N ALA A 36 29.44 -18.23 19.19
CA ALA A 36 28.26 -17.90 18.41
C ALA A 36 27.40 -19.12 18.04
N ALA A 37 28.01 -20.26 17.71
CA ALA A 37 27.29 -21.51 17.48
C ALA A 37 26.53 -21.97 18.74
N LEU A 38 27.12 -21.79 19.92
CA LEU A 38 26.49 -22.09 21.20
C LEU A 38 25.30 -21.16 21.47
N VAL A 39 25.45 -19.85 21.24
CA VAL A 39 24.33 -18.88 21.37
C VAL A 39 23.20 -19.22 20.40
N VAL A 40 23.49 -19.58 19.15
CA VAL A 40 22.46 -19.98 18.16
C VAL A 40 21.76 -21.27 18.60
N SER A 41 22.47 -22.24 19.16
CA SER A 41 21.88 -23.48 19.67
C SER A 41 20.95 -23.27 20.87
N LYS A 42 21.28 -22.29 21.72
CA LYS A 42 20.49 -21.91 22.91
C LYS A 42 19.53 -20.73 22.63
N ALA A 43 19.45 -20.23 21.40
CA ALA A 43 18.64 -19.05 21.09
C ALA A 43 17.15 -19.29 21.39
N ALA A 44 16.63 -20.50 21.16
CA ALA A 44 15.24 -20.84 21.46
C ALA A 44 14.93 -20.80 22.96
N THR A 45 15.87 -21.24 23.81
CA THR A 45 15.70 -21.24 25.28
C THR A 45 15.86 -19.84 25.86
N VAL A 46 16.82 -19.06 25.35
CA VAL A 46 17.03 -17.66 25.74
C VAL A 46 15.81 -16.79 25.39
N LEU A 47 15.22 -16.98 24.21
CA LEU A 47 14.00 -16.27 23.79
C LEU A 47 12.74 -16.66 24.58
N ALA A 48 12.78 -17.77 25.31
CA ALA A 48 11.68 -18.24 26.15
C ALA A 48 11.74 -17.70 27.59
N VAL A 49 12.86 -17.08 28.00
CA VAL A 49 13.01 -16.51 29.35
C VAL A 49 12.20 -15.21 29.47
N GLU A 50 11.25 -15.17 30.39
CA GLU A 50 10.45 -13.97 30.69
C GLU A 50 11.21 -12.99 31.60
N GLY A 51 11.13 -11.69 31.31
CA GLY A 51 11.64 -10.61 32.16
C GLY A 51 13.01 -10.02 31.79
N HIS A 52 13.78 -10.65 30.89
CA HIS A 52 15.13 -10.22 30.48
C HIS A 52 15.18 -9.65 29.05
N ASN A 53 14.09 -9.02 28.59
CA ASN A 53 13.94 -8.64 27.18
C ASN A 53 15.08 -7.72 26.66
N THR A 54 15.53 -6.76 27.46
CA THR A 54 16.63 -5.84 27.09
C THR A 54 17.96 -6.57 26.98
N ASP A 55 18.21 -7.51 27.89
CA ASP A 55 19.43 -8.31 27.92
C ASP A 55 19.46 -9.27 26.72
N VAL A 56 18.35 -9.91 26.42
CA VAL A 56 18.20 -10.79 25.25
C VAL A 56 18.45 -10.01 23.95
N GLU A 57 17.90 -8.81 23.82
CA GLU A 57 18.16 -7.93 22.68
C GLU A 57 19.64 -7.54 22.56
N GLY A 58 20.27 -7.20 23.69
CA GLY A 58 21.70 -6.88 23.77
C GLY A 58 22.60 -8.04 23.33
N LEU A 59 22.27 -9.27 23.73
CA LEU A 59 22.98 -10.48 23.33
C LEU A 59 22.93 -10.67 21.80
N PHE A 60 21.75 -10.56 21.19
CA PHE A 60 21.62 -10.73 19.73
C PHE A 60 22.32 -9.60 18.97
N LYS A 61 22.29 -8.36 19.46
CA LYS A 61 23.06 -7.25 18.88
C LYS A 61 24.56 -7.52 18.93
N LEU A 62 25.06 -8.02 20.06
CA LEU A 62 26.48 -8.34 20.24
C LEU A 62 26.89 -9.51 19.35
N LEU A 63 26.04 -10.53 19.21
CA LEU A 63 26.27 -11.66 18.31
C LEU A 63 26.34 -11.20 16.85
N VAL A 64 25.39 -10.41 16.39
CA VAL A 64 25.38 -9.90 15.01
C VAL A 64 26.60 -9.01 14.74
N LYS A 65 27.04 -8.22 15.72
CA LYS A 65 28.27 -7.42 15.63
C LYS A 65 29.54 -8.29 15.58
N ALA A 66 29.58 -9.40 16.32
CA ALA A 66 30.74 -10.27 16.43
C ALA A 66 30.90 -11.23 15.23
N THR A 67 29.80 -11.78 14.71
CA THR A 67 29.83 -12.77 13.62
C THR A 67 29.43 -12.22 12.25
N GLY A 68 28.94 -10.98 12.20
CA GLY A 68 28.30 -10.46 10.99
C GLY A 68 27.05 -11.27 10.63
N THR A 69 26.84 -11.51 9.33
CA THR A 69 25.62 -12.14 8.80
C THR A 69 25.68 -13.67 8.70
N THR A 70 26.73 -14.33 9.23
CA THR A 70 26.96 -15.77 9.03
C THR A 70 25.86 -16.66 9.61
N HIS A 71 25.19 -16.24 10.68
CA HIS A 71 24.14 -17.00 11.36
C HIS A 71 22.72 -16.44 11.14
N ALA A 72 22.56 -15.46 10.24
CA ALA A 72 21.30 -14.76 10.03
C ALA A 72 20.15 -15.70 9.65
N ASP A 73 20.37 -16.67 8.75
CA ASP A 73 19.33 -17.62 8.32
C ASP A 73 18.85 -18.54 9.47
N ALA A 74 19.80 -19.05 10.28
CA ALA A 74 19.46 -19.86 11.45
C ALA A 74 18.70 -19.06 12.51
N LEU A 75 19.10 -17.81 12.74
CA LEU A 75 18.44 -16.91 13.69
C LEU A 75 17.03 -16.56 13.25
N VAL A 76 16.82 -16.25 11.96
CA VAL A 76 15.47 -15.99 11.42
C VAL A 76 14.56 -17.18 11.67
N LYS A 77 15.01 -18.41 11.42
CA LYS A 77 14.23 -19.64 11.66
C LYS A 77 13.88 -19.82 13.14
N VAL A 78 14.82 -19.60 14.05
CA VAL A 78 14.59 -19.76 15.50
C VAL A 78 13.65 -18.68 16.05
N VAL A 79 13.84 -17.42 15.61
CA VAL A 79 13.03 -16.29 16.08
C VAL A 79 11.59 -16.40 15.56
N THR A 80 11.40 -16.85 14.32
CA THR A 80 10.05 -16.98 13.72
C THR A 80 9.31 -18.25 14.15
N ALA A 81 9.95 -19.22 14.80
CA ALA A 81 9.35 -20.50 15.18
C ALA A 81 8.27 -20.39 16.28
N ASN A 82 8.28 -19.34 17.10
CA ASN A 82 7.34 -19.17 18.20
C ASN A 82 6.83 -17.72 18.28
N HIS A 83 5.56 -17.53 18.64
CA HIS A 83 4.88 -16.24 18.66
C HIS A 83 4.89 -15.52 20.03
N THR A 84 5.49 -16.14 21.04
CA THR A 84 5.69 -15.50 22.36
C THR A 84 6.60 -14.27 22.26
N ASN A 85 6.36 -13.25 23.11
CA ASN A 85 7.15 -12.01 23.13
C ASN A 85 7.36 -11.37 21.75
N ALA A 86 6.29 -11.28 20.95
CA ALA A 86 6.32 -10.84 19.55
C ALA A 86 7.09 -9.53 19.31
N ILE A 87 6.93 -8.54 20.18
CA ILE A 87 7.57 -7.22 20.04
C ILE A 87 9.11 -7.31 20.15
N LEU A 88 9.62 -8.11 21.09
CA LEU A 88 11.06 -8.32 21.25
C LEU A 88 11.64 -8.99 20.01
N LYS A 89 10.96 -10.03 19.52
CA LYS A 89 11.39 -10.79 18.34
C LYS A 89 11.37 -9.94 17.08
N LEU A 90 10.37 -9.08 16.91
CA LEU A 90 10.33 -8.10 15.83
C LEU A 90 11.49 -7.11 15.90
N ARG A 91 11.85 -6.64 17.10
CA ARG A 91 12.99 -5.74 17.28
C ARG A 91 14.32 -6.42 16.93
N ILE A 92 14.51 -7.67 17.36
CA ILE A 92 15.68 -8.47 17.00
C ILE A 92 15.77 -8.67 15.48
N LEU A 93 14.64 -8.94 14.81
CA LEU A 93 14.59 -9.06 13.34
C LEU A 93 14.88 -7.72 12.64
N ALA A 94 14.38 -6.61 13.17
CA ALA A 94 14.68 -5.27 12.68
C ALA A 94 16.18 -4.93 12.80
N ASP A 95 16.80 -5.25 13.94
CA ASP A 95 18.24 -5.09 14.15
C ASP A 95 19.06 -5.98 13.20
N LEU A 96 18.62 -7.21 12.97
CA LEU A 96 19.25 -8.13 12.02
C LEU A 96 19.17 -7.60 10.58
N PHE A 97 18.02 -7.04 10.19
CA PHE A 97 17.84 -6.41 8.88
C PHE A 97 18.76 -5.19 8.72
N ASN A 98 18.81 -4.32 9.73
CA ASN A 98 19.64 -3.12 9.74
C ASN A 98 21.15 -3.44 9.70
N ALA A 99 21.55 -4.53 10.35
CA ALA A 99 22.94 -4.99 10.35
C ALA A 99 23.35 -5.70 9.05
N THR A 100 22.40 -6.14 8.22
CA THR A 100 22.69 -6.85 6.96
C THR A 100 23.06 -5.83 5.87
N PRO A 101 24.31 -5.87 5.35
CA PRO A 101 24.75 -4.91 4.33
C PRO A 101 23.96 -5.01 3.03
N ALA A 102 23.82 -3.89 2.31
CA ALA A 102 23.15 -3.83 1.00
C ALA A 102 23.80 -4.74 -0.07
N ALA A 103 25.09 -5.06 0.09
CA ALA A 103 25.80 -6.00 -0.78
C ALA A 103 25.23 -7.43 -0.75
N ASN A 104 24.59 -7.83 0.35
CA ASN A 104 23.99 -9.15 0.53
C ASN A 104 22.46 -9.09 0.33
N ALA A 105 22.03 -8.67 -0.86
CA ALA A 105 20.62 -8.42 -1.18
C ALA A 105 19.70 -9.64 -0.94
N ALA A 106 20.18 -10.86 -1.20
CA ALA A 106 19.39 -12.09 -1.00
C ALA A 106 19.06 -12.36 0.48
N LEU A 107 20.04 -12.25 1.37
CA LEU A 107 19.83 -12.42 2.82
C LEU A 107 19.00 -11.27 3.39
N ARG A 108 19.26 -10.05 2.95
CA ARG A 108 18.48 -8.86 3.34
C ARG A 108 17.00 -9.01 2.99
N PHE A 109 16.71 -9.54 1.79
CA PHE A 109 15.36 -9.86 1.36
C PHE A 109 14.71 -10.95 2.23
N GLN A 110 15.41 -12.04 2.52
CA GLN A 110 14.89 -13.12 3.37
C GLN A 110 14.53 -12.63 4.77
N VAL A 111 15.39 -11.83 5.40
CA VAL A 111 15.13 -11.25 6.72
C VAL A 111 13.92 -10.31 6.66
N LEU A 112 13.81 -9.46 5.63
CA LEU A 112 12.68 -8.55 5.45
C LEU A 112 11.35 -9.31 5.30
N LEU A 113 11.33 -10.32 4.43
CA LEU A 113 10.14 -11.13 4.20
C LEU A 113 9.71 -11.85 5.49
N ALA A 114 10.66 -12.45 6.21
CA ALA A 114 10.38 -13.11 7.48
C ALA A 114 9.89 -12.15 8.56
N THR A 115 10.44 -10.93 8.62
CA THR A 115 9.99 -9.87 9.54
C THR A 115 8.54 -9.50 9.27
N ILE A 116 8.19 -9.28 8.00
CA ILE A 116 6.82 -8.91 7.59
C ILE A 116 5.84 -10.06 7.85
N GLN A 117 6.21 -11.30 7.50
CA GLN A 117 5.37 -12.47 7.78
C GLN A 117 5.11 -12.66 9.28
N TYR A 118 6.16 -12.51 10.09
CA TYR A 118 6.05 -12.64 11.55
C TYR A 118 5.23 -11.49 12.17
N ALA A 119 5.40 -10.27 11.69
CA ALA A 119 4.56 -9.13 12.09
C ALA A 119 3.09 -9.38 11.75
N GLY A 120 2.85 -9.99 10.58
CA GLY A 120 1.54 -10.44 10.13
C GLY A 120 0.91 -11.46 11.07
N VAL A 121 1.59 -12.56 11.39
CA VAL A 121 1.03 -13.61 12.26
C VAL A 121 0.78 -13.11 13.68
N THR A 122 1.60 -12.17 14.16
CA THR A 122 1.48 -11.62 15.52
C THR A 122 0.55 -10.40 15.61
N GLN A 123 -0.10 -10.00 14.51
CA GLN A 123 -0.97 -8.81 14.41
C GLN A 123 -0.29 -7.49 14.81
N ASN A 124 1.02 -7.38 14.59
CA ASN A 124 1.81 -6.18 14.89
C ASN A 124 2.31 -5.48 13.62
N LEU A 125 1.57 -5.62 12.49
CA LEU A 125 1.98 -5.07 11.20
C LEU A 125 2.13 -3.54 11.24
N SER A 126 1.30 -2.86 12.01
CA SER A 126 1.37 -1.42 12.27
C SER A 126 2.67 -0.93 12.91
N LEU A 127 3.43 -1.82 13.56
CA LEU A 127 4.74 -1.50 14.12
C LEU A 127 5.87 -1.58 13.08
N CYS A 128 5.61 -2.14 11.91
CA CYS A 128 6.57 -2.26 10.82
C CYS A 128 6.48 -1.04 9.88
N SER A 129 7.13 0.07 10.25
CA SER A 129 7.35 1.23 9.37
C SER A 129 8.10 0.91 8.07
N TYR A 130 8.65 -0.30 7.96
CA TYR A 130 9.22 -0.86 6.75
C TYR A 130 8.20 -0.92 5.61
N VAL A 131 6.91 -1.14 5.89
CA VAL A 131 5.85 -1.28 4.87
C VAL A 131 5.65 0.03 4.08
N ASP A 132 5.81 1.18 4.73
CA ASP A 132 5.68 2.48 4.08
C ASP A 132 6.87 2.81 3.16
N ASN A 133 8.06 2.29 3.47
CA ASN A 133 9.31 2.61 2.78
C ASN A 133 9.85 1.45 1.92
N ILE A 134 9.01 0.47 1.57
CA ILE A 134 9.46 -0.76 0.88
C ILE A 134 10.22 -0.45 -0.41
N ASP A 135 9.81 0.55 -1.18
CA ASP A 135 10.46 0.86 -2.46
C ASP A 135 11.95 1.22 -2.28
N ALA A 136 12.30 1.88 -1.17
CA ALA A 136 13.69 2.20 -0.84
C ALA A 136 14.47 0.98 -0.31
N LEU A 137 13.78 0.02 0.30
CA LEU A 137 14.39 -1.12 0.98
C LEU A 137 14.69 -2.30 0.05
N VAL A 138 14.01 -2.36 -1.10
CA VAL A 138 14.05 -3.52 -2.01
C VAL A 138 14.88 -3.22 -3.29
N VAL A 139 15.69 -2.16 -3.27
CA VAL A 139 16.61 -1.82 -4.37
C VAL A 139 17.62 -2.96 -4.58
N GLY A 140 17.67 -3.49 -5.81
CA GLY A 140 18.60 -4.57 -6.20
C GLY A 140 18.09 -6.00 -5.99
N VAL A 141 16.83 -6.18 -5.59
CA VAL A 141 16.19 -7.49 -5.47
C VAL A 141 15.60 -7.95 -6.81
N SER A 142 15.60 -9.25 -7.07
CA SER A 142 15.02 -9.83 -8.29
C SER A 142 13.50 -9.64 -8.36
N ALA A 143 12.96 -9.58 -9.59
CA ALA A 143 11.53 -9.40 -9.83
C ALA A 143 10.67 -10.50 -9.18
N ASP A 144 11.14 -11.75 -9.12
CA ASP A 144 10.37 -12.86 -8.53
C ASP A 144 10.27 -12.78 -7.00
N ASN A 145 11.33 -12.31 -6.36
CA ASN A 145 11.34 -12.03 -4.93
C ASN A 145 10.42 -10.85 -4.59
N LEU A 146 10.49 -9.78 -5.39
CA LEU A 146 9.57 -8.64 -5.29
C LEU A 146 8.11 -9.05 -5.43
N LYS A 147 7.79 -9.88 -6.43
CA LYS A 147 6.44 -10.44 -6.63
C LYS A 147 5.94 -11.18 -5.38
N THR A 148 6.79 -12.03 -4.80
CA THR A 148 6.46 -12.79 -3.58
C THR A 148 6.21 -11.87 -2.39
N LEU A 149 7.05 -10.85 -2.22
CA LEU A 149 6.94 -9.88 -1.14
C LEU A 149 5.66 -9.06 -1.23
N TYR A 150 5.37 -8.46 -2.39
CA TYR A 150 4.17 -7.64 -2.58
C TYR A 150 2.87 -8.42 -2.38
N LEU A 151 2.81 -9.67 -2.85
CA LEU A 151 1.66 -10.55 -2.57
C LEU A 151 1.50 -10.82 -1.08
N THR A 152 2.61 -11.13 -0.39
CA THR A 152 2.59 -11.42 1.05
C THR A 152 2.08 -10.20 1.84
N ILE A 153 2.53 -9.00 1.48
CA ILE A 153 2.09 -7.77 2.14
C ILE A 153 0.61 -7.50 1.88
N ALA A 154 0.14 -7.63 0.63
CA ALA A 154 -1.27 -7.47 0.31
C ALA A 154 -2.15 -8.45 1.10
N ASP A 155 -1.74 -9.72 1.22
CA ASP A 155 -2.44 -10.72 2.01
C ASP A 155 -2.54 -10.37 3.50
N LEU A 156 -1.46 -9.81 4.07
CA LEU A 156 -1.42 -9.45 5.48
C LEU A 156 -2.23 -8.19 5.77
N LEU A 157 -2.17 -7.18 4.90
CA LEU A 157 -2.95 -5.94 5.03
C LEU A 157 -4.46 -6.23 4.96
N GLU A 158 -4.89 -7.08 4.03
CA GLU A 158 -6.31 -7.47 3.93
C GLU A 158 -6.79 -8.24 5.18
N LYS A 159 -5.98 -9.16 5.71
CA LYS A 159 -6.37 -10.02 6.84
C LYS A 159 -6.37 -9.30 8.18
N ASN A 160 -5.34 -8.49 8.44
CA ASN A 160 -5.09 -7.96 9.78
C ASN A 160 -5.62 -6.55 9.97
N GLU A 161 -5.33 -5.66 9.01
CA GLU A 161 -5.62 -4.23 9.15
C GLU A 161 -6.91 -3.83 8.43
N LYS A 162 -7.39 -4.69 7.51
CA LYS A 162 -8.53 -4.41 6.62
C LYS A 162 -8.34 -3.12 5.82
N ASP A 163 -7.09 -2.71 5.61
CA ASP A 163 -6.75 -1.56 4.78
C ASP A 163 -6.74 -1.99 3.31
N VAL A 164 -7.89 -1.79 2.67
CA VAL A 164 -8.10 -2.10 1.25
C VAL A 164 -7.23 -1.20 0.36
N HIS A 165 -6.96 0.05 0.74
CA HIS A 165 -6.20 0.99 -0.08
C HIS A 165 -4.73 0.57 -0.17
N ALA A 166 -4.11 0.26 0.98
CA ALA A 166 -2.73 -0.17 1.03
C ALA A 166 -2.57 -1.52 0.30
N ALA A 167 -3.49 -2.47 0.50
CA ALA A 167 -3.48 -3.74 -0.21
C ALA A 167 -3.56 -3.56 -1.73
N LEU A 168 -4.47 -2.71 -2.23
CA LEU A 168 -4.62 -2.43 -3.66
C LEU A 168 -3.34 -1.85 -4.28
N ARG A 169 -2.65 -0.94 -3.59
CA ARG A 169 -1.36 -0.38 -4.06
C ARG A 169 -0.29 -1.46 -4.22
N PHE A 170 -0.19 -2.40 -3.28
CA PHE A 170 0.76 -3.51 -3.40
C PHE A 170 0.37 -4.52 -4.49
N LEU A 171 -0.94 -4.75 -4.70
CA LEU A 171 -1.41 -5.58 -5.80
C LEU A 171 -1.10 -4.95 -7.17
N GLU A 172 -1.25 -3.63 -7.31
CA GLU A 172 -0.84 -2.89 -8.51
C GLU A 172 0.67 -2.99 -8.75
N LYS A 173 1.49 -2.79 -7.71
CA LYS A 173 2.95 -2.99 -7.76
C LYS A 173 3.33 -4.42 -8.16
N TYR A 174 2.57 -5.43 -7.73
CA TYR A 174 2.76 -6.79 -8.18
C TYR A 174 2.45 -6.94 -9.67
N LEU A 175 1.29 -6.44 -10.11
CA LEU A 175 0.81 -6.60 -11.48
C LEU A 175 1.65 -5.82 -12.50
N THR A 176 2.23 -4.69 -12.11
CA THR A 176 3.18 -3.93 -12.95
C THR A 176 4.50 -4.68 -13.20
N LEU A 177 4.91 -5.58 -12.29
CA LEU A 177 6.08 -6.44 -12.47
C LEU A 177 5.80 -7.69 -13.32
N VAL A 178 4.54 -7.95 -13.68
CA VAL A 178 4.15 -9.09 -14.49
C VAL A 178 4.25 -8.70 -15.97
N GLU A 179 5.15 -9.38 -16.69
CA GLU A 179 5.25 -9.25 -18.13
C GLU A 179 4.04 -9.89 -18.84
N ALA A 180 3.75 -9.43 -20.06
CA ALA A 180 2.62 -9.92 -20.85
C ALA A 180 2.67 -11.44 -21.08
N ALA A 181 3.86 -12.03 -21.19
CA ALA A 181 4.05 -13.48 -21.36
C ALA A 181 3.59 -14.29 -20.13
N ASP A 182 3.66 -13.71 -18.93
CA ASP A 182 3.26 -14.33 -17.66
C ASP A 182 1.85 -13.93 -17.19
N ALA A 183 1.10 -13.17 -18.00
CA ALA A 183 -0.25 -12.70 -17.68
C ALA A 183 -1.20 -13.83 -17.25
N ALA A 184 -1.05 -15.02 -17.84
CA ALA A 184 -1.84 -16.19 -17.48
C ALA A 184 -1.59 -16.67 -16.03
N LYS A 185 -0.36 -16.56 -15.53
CA LYS A 185 0.00 -16.95 -14.15
C LYS A 185 -0.52 -15.95 -13.13
N ALA A 186 -0.57 -14.68 -13.49
CA ALA A 186 -1.06 -13.60 -12.63
C ALA A 186 -2.60 -13.42 -12.68
N LYS A 187 -3.31 -14.21 -13.48
CA LYS A 187 -4.77 -14.08 -13.69
C LYS A 187 -5.56 -14.04 -12.37
N ALA A 188 -5.26 -14.93 -11.42
CA ALA A 188 -5.96 -14.98 -10.14
C ALA A 188 -5.76 -13.69 -9.32
N VAL A 189 -4.55 -13.14 -9.33
CA VAL A 189 -4.22 -11.89 -8.64
C VAL A 189 -4.87 -10.70 -9.34
N ALA A 190 -4.86 -10.68 -10.67
CA ALA A 190 -5.52 -9.65 -11.46
C ALA A 190 -7.04 -9.63 -11.23
N VAL A 191 -7.69 -10.79 -11.17
CA VAL A 191 -9.12 -10.90 -10.80
C VAL A 191 -9.34 -10.38 -9.39
N ARG A 192 -8.52 -10.78 -8.41
CA ARG A 192 -8.63 -10.31 -7.03
C ARG A 192 -8.54 -8.78 -6.96
N ALA A 193 -7.53 -8.18 -7.58
CA ALA A 193 -7.33 -6.74 -7.60
C ALA A 193 -8.53 -6.02 -8.24
N ALA A 194 -8.98 -6.49 -9.41
CA ALA A 194 -10.14 -5.91 -10.09
C ALA A 194 -11.42 -6.02 -9.26
N VAL A 195 -11.67 -7.16 -8.62
CA VAL A 195 -12.85 -7.37 -7.76
C VAL A 195 -12.81 -6.45 -6.53
N LEU A 196 -11.63 -6.24 -5.93
CA LEU A 196 -11.47 -5.29 -4.83
C LEU A 196 -11.77 -3.86 -5.26
N VAL A 197 -11.27 -3.43 -6.42
CA VAL A 197 -11.61 -2.12 -7.00
C VAL A 197 -13.11 -1.99 -7.25
N ILE A 198 -13.78 -3.02 -7.76
CA ILE A 198 -15.22 -2.97 -8.05
C ILE A 198 -16.06 -2.93 -6.75
N LYS A 199 -15.63 -3.65 -5.70
CA LYS A 199 -16.31 -3.64 -4.38
C LYS A 199 -16.14 -2.30 -3.67
N SER A 200 -14.96 -1.70 -3.79
CA SER A 200 -14.56 -0.46 -3.14
C SER A 200 -13.99 0.55 -4.13
N PRO A 201 -14.80 1.07 -5.07
CA PRO A 201 -14.31 1.93 -6.15
C PRO A 201 -13.85 3.28 -5.65
N ILE A 202 -14.57 3.85 -4.66
CA ILE A 202 -14.20 5.12 -4.00
C ILE A 202 -12.79 5.00 -3.42
N ASP A 203 -12.50 3.88 -2.76
CA ASP A 203 -11.22 3.64 -2.10
C ASP A 203 -10.09 3.47 -3.10
N SER A 204 -10.35 2.82 -4.23
CA SER A 204 -9.41 2.69 -5.34
C SER A 204 -9.04 4.05 -5.93
N PHE A 205 -10.02 4.94 -6.11
CA PHE A 205 -9.78 6.27 -6.67
C PHE A 205 -8.95 7.16 -5.73
N VAL A 206 -9.21 7.10 -4.42
CA VAL A 206 -8.39 7.78 -3.39
C VAL A 206 -6.98 7.21 -3.35
N ALA A 207 -6.82 5.90 -3.58
CA ALA A 207 -5.52 5.25 -3.60
C ALA A 207 -4.70 5.56 -4.87
N HIS A 208 -5.31 6.16 -5.90
CA HIS A 208 -4.74 6.42 -7.23
C HIS A 208 -4.26 5.16 -7.96
N VAL A 209 -4.98 4.07 -7.79
CA VAL A 209 -4.62 2.76 -8.37
C VAL A 209 -5.19 2.66 -9.78
N ASP A 210 -4.34 2.41 -10.78
CA ASP A 210 -4.74 2.26 -12.18
C ASP A 210 -4.42 0.86 -12.72
N LEU A 211 -5.47 0.04 -12.80
CA LEU A 211 -5.36 -1.36 -13.24
C LEU A 211 -5.64 -1.55 -14.73
N ILE A 212 -6.27 -0.59 -15.43
CA ILE A 212 -6.82 -0.80 -16.77
C ILE A 212 -5.74 -0.99 -17.83
N HIS A 213 -4.58 -0.36 -17.63
CA HIS A 213 -3.46 -0.43 -18.55
C HIS A 213 -2.61 -1.69 -18.37
N LEU A 214 -2.85 -2.49 -17.33
CA LEU A 214 -2.00 -3.64 -17.01
C LEU A 214 -2.32 -4.85 -17.90
N PRO A 215 -1.33 -5.49 -18.54
CA PRO A 215 -1.57 -6.61 -19.47
C PRO A 215 -2.33 -7.78 -18.85
N ALA A 216 -2.02 -8.11 -17.59
CA ALA A 216 -2.69 -9.19 -16.87
C ALA A 216 -4.18 -8.91 -16.59
N VAL A 217 -4.56 -7.64 -16.48
CA VAL A 217 -5.93 -7.19 -16.26
C VAL A 217 -6.70 -7.12 -17.57
N GLN A 218 -6.07 -6.65 -18.65
CA GLN A 218 -6.64 -6.62 -20.00
C GLN A 218 -6.92 -8.02 -20.57
N ALA A 219 -6.16 -9.03 -20.13
CA ALA A 219 -6.38 -10.41 -20.51
C ALA A 219 -7.62 -11.06 -19.84
N LEU A 220 -8.24 -10.39 -18.86
CA LEU A 220 -9.44 -10.88 -18.18
C LEU A 220 -10.67 -10.72 -19.07
N LYS A 221 -11.59 -11.68 -19.03
CA LYS A 221 -12.89 -11.60 -19.71
C LYS A 221 -14.01 -11.39 -18.69
N GLY A 222 -14.98 -10.53 -18.98
CA GLY A 222 -16.11 -10.23 -18.10
C GLY A 222 -15.74 -9.26 -16.96
N VAL A 223 -14.77 -9.62 -16.12
CA VAL A 223 -14.31 -8.74 -15.01
C VAL A 223 -13.64 -7.47 -15.55
N PHE A 224 -12.89 -7.58 -16.63
CA PHE A 224 -12.31 -6.42 -17.31
C PHE A 224 -13.40 -5.48 -17.84
N ASP A 225 -14.45 -6.04 -18.46
CA ASP A 225 -15.56 -5.24 -19.00
C ASP A 225 -16.26 -4.46 -17.89
N LEU A 226 -16.45 -5.09 -16.73
CA LEU A 226 -17.01 -4.43 -15.55
C LEU A 226 -16.08 -3.35 -14.98
N LEU A 227 -14.77 -3.61 -14.92
CA LEU A 227 -13.78 -2.63 -14.48
C LEU A 227 -13.72 -1.41 -15.41
N ASP A 228 -13.74 -1.63 -16.72
CA ASP A 228 -13.84 -0.57 -17.73
C ASP A 228 -15.13 0.23 -17.56
N ILE A 229 -16.26 -0.44 -17.25
CA ILE A 229 -17.51 0.26 -16.98
C ILE A 229 -17.37 1.24 -15.81
N PHE A 230 -16.74 0.81 -14.72
CA PHE A 230 -16.58 1.64 -13.52
C PHE A 230 -15.66 2.85 -13.76
N SER A 231 -14.63 2.67 -14.59
CA SER A 231 -13.67 3.74 -14.87
C SER A 231 -14.19 4.75 -15.89
N SER A 232 -14.71 4.29 -17.04
CA SER A 232 -14.94 5.17 -18.20
C SER A 232 -16.41 5.37 -18.58
N LYS A 233 -17.30 4.45 -18.17
CA LYS A 233 -18.68 4.37 -18.70
C LYS A 233 -19.74 4.94 -17.76
N THR A 234 -21.00 4.81 -18.18
CA THR A 234 -22.19 5.36 -17.55
C THR A 234 -22.97 4.32 -16.73
N LEU A 235 -23.87 4.81 -15.85
CA LEU A 235 -24.80 3.95 -15.09
C LEU A 235 -25.67 3.08 -16.01
N THR A 236 -26.12 3.60 -17.15
CA THR A 236 -26.96 2.84 -18.10
C THR A 236 -26.23 1.62 -18.65
N GLU A 237 -24.94 1.75 -18.95
CA GLU A 237 -24.10 0.64 -19.43
C GLU A 237 -23.86 -0.39 -18.33
N TYR A 238 -23.68 0.06 -17.07
CA TYR A 238 -23.63 -0.84 -15.93
C TYR A 238 -24.92 -1.66 -15.77
N LEU A 239 -26.09 -1.02 -15.84
CA LEU A 239 -27.38 -1.71 -15.73
C LEU A 239 -27.62 -2.70 -16.88
N ALA A 240 -27.13 -2.39 -18.09
CA ALA A 240 -27.16 -3.32 -19.22
C ALA A 240 -26.20 -4.51 -19.01
N PHE A 241 -25.04 -4.28 -18.42
CA PHE A 241 -24.10 -5.33 -18.03
C PHE A 241 -24.67 -6.23 -16.94
N GLU A 242 -25.28 -5.66 -15.90
CA GLU A 242 -25.90 -6.41 -14.79
C GLU A 242 -26.96 -7.40 -15.30
N LYS A 243 -27.79 -6.97 -16.26
CA LYS A 243 -28.83 -7.80 -16.89
C LYS A 243 -28.27 -8.91 -17.77
N SER A 244 -27.17 -8.66 -18.49
CA SER A 244 -26.59 -9.62 -19.44
C SER A 244 -25.58 -10.58 -18.80
N SER A 245 -24.89 -10.15 -17.75
CA SER A 245 -23.69 -10.80 -17.19
C SER A 245 -23.81 -11.04 -15.69
N THR A 246 -25.01 -11.35 -15.19
CA THR A 246 -25.28 -11.59 -13.76
C THR A 246 -24.43 -12.73 -13.18
N SER A 247 -23.98 -13.68 -14.01
CA SER A 247 -23.07 -14.77 -13.60
C SER A 247 -21.73 -14.25 -13.07
N VAL A 248 -21.16 -13.22 -13.70
CA VAL A 248 -19.87 -12.63 -13.32
C VAL A 248 -19.95 -11.99 -11.94
N LEU A 249 -21.05 -11.29 -11.64
CA LEU A 249 -21.27 -10.69 -10.32
C LEU A 249 -21.38 -11.76 -9.22
N LYS A 250 -22.14 -12.83 -9.50
CA LYS A 250 -22.33 -13.95 -8.55
C LYS A 250 -21.04 -14.73 -8.31
N GLU A 251 -20.27 -15.02 -9.36
CA GLU A 251 -19.01 -15.76 -9.28
C GLU A 251 -17.99 -15.08 -8.36
N HIS A 252 -17.93 -13.74 -8.39
CA HIS A 252 -16.98 -12.96 -7.60
C HIS A 252 -17.57 -12.35 -6.31
N GLY A 253 -18.81 -12.71 -5.98
CA GLY A 253 -19.51 -12.22 -4.78
C GLY A 253 -19.61 -10.69 -4.75
N ILE A 254 -19.88 -10.08 -5.90
CA ILE A 254 -20.13 -8.63 -6.04
C ILE A 254 -21.63 -8.42 -5.84
N ASP A 255 -21.99 -7.63 -4.83
CA ASP A 255 -23.38 -7.23 -4.64
C ASP A 255 -23.79 -6.20 -5.71
N ALA A 256 -24.79 -6.56 -6.52
CA ALA A 256 -25.30 -5.72 -7.58
C ALA A 256 -25.91 -4.42 -7.05
N ALA A 257 -26.58 -4.46 -5.88
CA ALA A 257 -27.18 -3.26 -5.30
C ALA A 257 -26.10 -2.28 -4.83
N ALA A 258 -25.05 -2.76 -4.14
CA ALA A 258 -23.91 -1.96 -3.73
C ALA A 258 -23.13 -1.41 -4.94
N ALA A 259 -22.89 -2.22 -5.97
CA ALA A 259 -22.21 -1.80 -7.20
C ALA A 259 -23.02 -0.73 -7.96
N ALA A 260 -24.35 -0.87 -8.04
CA ALA A 260 -25.23 0.16 -8.61
C ALA A 260 -25.19 1.47 -7.81
N ALA A 261 -25.19 1.38 -6.47
CA ALA A 261 -25.05 2.54 -5.60
C ALA A 261 -23.72 3.28 -5.83
N ASN A 262 -22.62 2.54 -5.95
CA ASN A 262 -21.31 3.10 -6.27
C ASN A 262 -21.31 3.76 -7.66
N MET A 263 -21.91 3.13 -8.68
CA MET A 263 -22.02 3.71 -10.02
C MET A 263 -22.82 5.02 -10.04
N ARG A 264 -23.86 5.16 -9.21
CA ARG A 264 -24.59 6.44 -9.05
C ARG A 264 -23.68 7.54 -8.50
N LEU A 265 -22.88 7.23 -7.48
CA LEU A 265 -21.90 8.18 -6.93
C LEU A 265 -20.83 8.57 -7.96
N LEU A 266 -20.33 7.59 -8.73
CA LEU A 266 -19.36 7.82 -9.79
C LEU A 266 -19.92 8.65 -10.95
N THR A 267 -21.22 8.51 -11.24
CA THR A 267 -21.91 9.33 -12.25
C THR A 267 -21.95 10.80 -11.83
N LEU A 268 -22.10 11.11 -10.53
CA LEU A 268 -22.03 12.47 -10.02
C LEU A 268 -20.64 13.11 -10.23
N CYS A 269 -19.57 12.32 -10.16
CA CYS A 269 -18.21 12.80 -10.41
C CYS A 269 -17.96 13.21 -11.87
N ALA A 270 -18.73 12.63 -12.80
CA ALA A 270 -18.58 12.87 -14.24
C ALA A 270 -19.23 14.19 -14.71
N TYR A 271 -19.96 14.87 -13.83
CA TYR A 271 -20.51 16.18 -14.13
C TYR A 271 -19.40 17.23 -14.31
N PRO A 272 -19.62 18.24 -15.18
CA PRO A 272 -18.68 19.33 -15.34
C PRO A 272 -18.48 20.06 -14.02
N THR A 273 -17.22 20.41 -13.75
CA THR A 273 -16.83 21.19 -12.57
C THR A 273 -16.77 22.67 -12.95
N GLY A 274 -17.27 23.54 -12.09
CA GLY A 274 -17.32 24.97 -12.38
C GLY A 274 -18.34 25.74 -11.55
N HIS A 275 -18.90 26.77 -12.15
CA HIS A 275 -19.94 27.63 -11.56
C HIS A 275 -21.30 27.43 -12.24
N ASP A 276 -21.42 26.40 -13.09
CA ASP A 276 -22.65 26.12 -13.82
C ASP A 276 -23.66 25.42 -12.90
N ASP A 277 -24.90 25.89 -12.94
CA ASP A 277 -26.02 25.28 -12.22
C ASP A 277 -26.47 23.99 -12.92
N ILE A 278 -26.42 22.87 -12.20
CA ILE A 278 -26.93 21.58 -12.66
C ILE A 278 -28.32 21.39 -12.06
N SER A 279 -29.35 21.21 -12.89
CA SER A 279 -30.71 21.00 -12.41
C SER A 279 -30.88 19.62 -11.76
N PHE A 280 -31.76 19.54 -10.75
CA PHE A 280 -32.12 18.26 -10.15
C PHE A 280 -32.73 17.30 -11.16
N ASP A 281 -33.49 17.80 -12.13
CA ASP A 281 -34.14 16.96 -13.15
C ASP A 281 -33.12 16.22 -14.05
N ASP A 282 -31.99 16.86 -14.38
CA ASP A 282 -30.89 16.18 -15.10
C ASP A 282 -30.21 15.12 -14.22
N ILE A 283 -30.02 15.42 -12.93
CA ILE A 283 -29.43 14.46 -11.97
C ILE A 283 -30.36 13.25 -11.78
N ILE A 284 -31.67 13.46 -11.63
CA ILE A 284 -32.69 12.41 -11.55
C ILE A 284 -32.61 11.49 -12.76
N ALA A 285 -32.59 12.08 -13.96
CA ALA A 285 -32.55 11.33 -15.21
C ALA A 285 -31.28 10.47 -15.33
N LYS A 286 -30.10 11.01 -14.94
CA LYS A 286 -28.83 10.28 -15.04
C LYS A 286 -28.62 9.24 -13.94
N LEU A 287 -29.07 9.52 -12.70
CA LEU A 287 -28.92 8.59 -11.58
C LEU A 287 -30.04 7.54 -11.53
N GLN A 288 -31.14 7.76 -12.24
CA GLN A 288 -32.35 6.92 -12.23
C GLN A 288 -32.83 6.66 -10.80
N VAL A 289 -33.07 7.75 -10.06
CA VAL A 289 -33.51 7.76 -8.66
C VAL A 289 -34.78 8.58 -8.52
N GLU A 290 -35.52 8.34 -7.44
CA GLU A 290 -36.67 9.15 -7.08
C GLU A 290 -36.24 10.58 -6.70
N GLU A 291 -37.13 11.53 -6.94
CA GLU A 291 -36.88 12.95 -6.66
C GLU A 291 -36.54 13.22 -5.19
N THR A 292 -37.17 12.48 -4.26
CA THR A 292 -36.92 12.58 -2.82
C THR A 292 -35.50 12.21 -2.42
N ASP A 293 -34.83 11.39 -3.23
CA ASP A 293 -33.54 10.79 -2.87
C ASP A 293 -32.35 11.54 -3.49
N VAL A 294 -32.59 12.43 -4.46
CA VAL A 294 -31.55 13.17 -5.19
C VAL A 294 -30.62 13.90 -4.24
N GLU A 295 -31.19 14.66 -3.31
CA GLU A 295 -30.42 15.42 -2.33
C GLU A 295 -29.57 14.49 -1.46
N THR A 296 -30.14 13.36 -1.04
CA THR A 296 -29.42 12.34 -0.28
C THR A 296 -28.22 11.80 -1.05
N TRP A 297 -28.36 11.54 -2.36
CA TRP A 297 -27.24 11.08 -3.20
C TRP A 297 -26.15 12.14 -3.35
N VAL A 298 -26.53 13.40 -3.54
CA VAL A 298 -25.56 14.51 -3.62
C VAL A 298 -24.83 14.70 -2.29
N VAL A 299 -25.55 14.66 -1.17
CA VAL A 299 -24.96 14.73 0.18
C VAL A 299 -24.01 13.56 0.41
N ARG A 300 -24.39 12.33 0.05
CA ARG A 300 -23.50 11.16 0.16
C ARG A 300 -22.21 11.33 -0.65
N ALA A 301 -22.29 11.88 -1.86
CA ALA A 301 -21.11 12.16 -2.68
C ALA A 301 -20.20 13.23 -2.04
N ILE A 302 -20.78 14.25 -1.39
CA ILE A 302 -20.04 15.26 -0.64
C ILE A 302 -19.38 14.63 0.61
N THR A 303 -20.11 13.84 1.39
CA THR A 303 -19.59 13.18 2.61
C THR A 303 -18.49 12.18 2.27
N ALA A 304 -18.59 11.48 1.14
CA ALA A 304 -17.54 10.60 0.62
C ALA A 304 -16.34 11.36 0.01
N ASN A 305 -16.35 12.70 0.04
CA ASN A 305 -15.31 13.57 -0.52
C ASN A 305 -15.05 13.34 -2.02
N LEU A 306 -16.06 12.83 -2.74
CA LEU A 306 -16.01 12.61 -4.19
C LEU A 306 -16.23 13.90 -4.96
N ILE A 307 -17.10 14.77 -4.43
CA ILE A 307 -17.40 16.08 -5.00
C ILE A 307 -17.41 17.13 -3.89
N GLN A 308 -17.07 18.35 -4.28
CA GLN A 308 -17.33 19.55 -3.50
C GLN A 308 -18.42 20.32 -4.24
N ALA A 309 -19.58 20.47 -3.61
CA ALA A 309 -20.74 21.07 -4.25
C ALA A 309 -21.57 21.91 -3.26
N LYS A 310 -22.34 22.85 -3.81
CA LYS A 310 -23.34 23.65 -3.09
C LYS A 310 -24.72 23.30 -3.63
N ILE A 311 -25.65 23.03 -2.72
CA ILE A 311 -27.03 22.66 -3.07
C ILE A 311 -27.92 23.90 -2.92
N ASN A 312 -28.63 24.25 -3.99
CA ASN A 312 -29.70 25.25 -3.97
C ASN A 312 -31.05 24.53 -4.02
N GLN A 313 -31.58 24.20 -2.85
CA GLN A 313 -32.81 23.43 -2.72
C GLN A 313 -34.03 24.17 -3.28
N LEU A 314 -34.14 25.49 -3.05
CA LEU A 314 -35.25 26.30 -3.57
C LEU A 314 -35.23 26.41 -5.10
N GLY A 315 -34.04 26.56 -5.68
CA GLY A 315 -33.83 26.62 -7.13
C GLY A 315 -33.74 25.25 -7.81
N ARG A 316 -33.79 24.14 -7.06
CA ARG A 316 -33.61 22.77 -7.55
C ARG A 316 -32.33 22.62 -8.38
N SER A 317 -31.22 23.20 -7.92
CA SER A 317 -29.93 23.13 -8.60
C SER A 317 -28.77 22.76 -7.67
N VAL A 318 -27.72 22.20 -8.24
CA VAL A 318 -26.44 21.92 -7.58
C VAL A 318 -25.33 22.57 -8.39
N VAL A 319 -24.43 23.28 -7.71
CA VAL A 319 -23.19 23.78 -8.30
C VAL A 319 -22.03 22.95 -7.80
N ILE A 320 -21.34 22.24 -8.70
CA ILE A 320 -20.19 21.39 -8.37
C ILE A 320 -18.90 22.18 -8.61
N SER A 321 -18.22 22.57 -7.54
CA SER A 321 -16.96 23.31 -7.63
C SER A 321 -15.76 22.41 -7.92
N ARG A 322 -15.77 21.17 -7.43
CA ARG A 322 -14.70 20.19 -7.63
C ARG A 322 -15.29 18.79 -7.69
N SER A 323 -14.74 17.93 -8.53
CA SER A 323 -15.01 16.50 -8.54
C SER A 323 -13.72 15.71 -8.63
N LEU A 324 -13.73 14.50 -8.09
CA LEU A 324 -12.67 13.53 -8.28
C LEU A 324 -12.81 12.90 -9.67
N GLN A 325 -11.76 12.97 -10.48
CA GLN A 325 -11.76 12.41 -11.83
C GLN A 325 -11.49 10.91 -11.78
N ARG A 326 -12.31 10.12 -12.48
CA ARG A 326 -12.22 8.64 -12.50
C ARG A 326 -11.04 8.13 -13.32
N GLY A 327 -10.54 8.95 -14.25
CA GLY A 327 -9.35 8.68 -15.04
C GLY A 327 -8.80 10.00 -15.56
N PHE A 328 -7.61 9.96 -16.15
CA PHE A 328 -7.00 11.13 -16.78
C PHE A 328 -6.52 10.75 -18.18
N ALA A 329 -7.27 11.16 -19.18
CA ALA A 329 -7.02 10.84 -20.57
C ALA A 329 -6.26 11.96 -21.28
N LEU A 330 -5.87 11.69 -22.54
CA LEU A 330 -5.21 12.69 -23.38
C LEU A 330 -6.08 13.94 -23.62
N SER A 331 -7.41 13.79 -23.69
CA SER A 331 -8.35 14.90 -23.77
C SER A 331 -8.21 15.84 -22.58
N ASP A 332 -8.03 15.29 -21.38
CA ASP A 332 -7.92 16.06 -20.14
C ASP A 332 -6.59 16.81 -20.10
N TRP A 333 -5.51 16.21 -20.63
CA TRP A 333 -4.23 16.91 -20.85
C TRP A 333 -4.39 18.11 -21.78
N THR A 334 -5.15 17.98 -22.87
CA THR A 334 -5.36 19.10 -23.80
C THR A 334 -6.16 20.23 -23.15
N HIS A 335 -7.20 19.91 -22.37
CA HIS A 335 -7.98 20.89 -21.62
C HIS A 335 -7.14 21.59 -20.54
N LEU A 336 -6.32 20.84 -19.81
CA LEU A 336 -5.40 21.38 -18.81
C LEU A 336 -4.37 22.32 -19.45
N HIS A 337 -3.78 21.92 -20.58
CA HIS A 337 -2.83 22.73 -21.32
C HIS A 337 -3.45 24.06 -21.78
N ALA A 338 -4.65 24.03 -22.36
CA ALA A 338 -5.38 25.23 -22.77
C ALA A 338 -5.67 26.16 -21.59
N THR A 339 -6.06 25.60 -20.44
CA THR A 339 -6.32 26.37 -19.21
C THR A 339 -5.06 27.03 -18.68
N LEU A 340 -3.93 26.29 -18.63
CA LEU A 340 -2.64 26.83 -18.20
C LEU A 340 -2.14 27.92 -19.15
N LEU A 341 -2.33 27.77 -20.46
CA LEU A 341 -1.96 28.79 -21.44
C LEU A 341 -2.77 30.07 -21.22
N ARG A 342 -4.07 29.96 -20.97
CA ARG A 342 -4.94 31.10 -20.62
C ARG A 342 -4.45 31.79 -19.35
N TYR A 343 -4.10 31.03 -18.30
CA TYR A 343 -3.57 31.61 -17.07
C TYR A 343 -2.22 32.30 -17.28
N LYS A 344 -1.31 31.70 -18.06
CA LYS A 344 -0.04 32.33 -18.43
C LYS A 344 -0.26 33.67 -19.12
N THR A 345 -1.17 33.72 -20.09
CA THR A 345 -1.50 34.97 -20.81
C THR A 345 -2.10 36.01 -19.85
N ASN A 346 -3.06 35.62 -19.01
CA ASN A 346 -3.71 36.54 -18.06
C ASN A 346 -2.74 37.09 -17.01
N VAL A 347 -1.84 36.27 -16.48
CA VAL A 347 -0.81 36.73 -15.54
C VAL A 347 0.20 37.63 -16.26
N GLY A 348 0.59 37.28 -17.49
CA GLY A 348 1.47 38.11 -18.32
C GLY A 348 0.90 39.51 -18.55
N THR A 349 -0.37 39.61 -18.95
CA THR A 349 -1.03 40.91 -19.17
C THR A 349 -1.18 41.72 -17.88
N LEU A 350 -1.47 41.08 -16.74
CA LEU A 350 -1.48 41.76 -15.44
C LEU A 350 -0.10 42.29 -15.05
N LEU A 351 0.95 41.52 -15.33
CA LEU A 351 2.32 41.93 -15.00
C LEU A 351 2.78 43.09 -15.90
N ASP A 352 2.41 43.08 -17.17
CA ASP A 352 2.68 44.17 -18.09
C ASP A 352 1.91 45.45 -17.72
N THR A 353 0.63 45.33 -17.31
CA THR A 353 -0.13 46.51 -16.83
C THR A 353 0.47 47.09 -15.55
N ILE A 354 0.96 46.26 -14.61
CA ILE A 354 1.66 46.73 -13.40
C ILE A 354 2.97 47.45 -13.75
N ARG A 355 3.78 46.88 -14.66
CA ARG A 355 5.03 47.53 -15.12
C ARG A 355 4.76 48.87 -15.81
N GLN A 356 3.71 48.94 -16.63
CA GLN A 356 3.28 50.20 -17.27
C GLN A 356 2.81 51.23 -16.24
N ALA A 357 2.06 50.81 -15.22
CA ALA A 357 1.64 51.71 -14.14
C ALA A 357 2.84 52.23 -13.31
N GLN A 358 3.82 51.38 -13.00
CA GLN A 358 5.04 51.79 -12.28
C GLN A 358 5.87 52.80 -13.08
N THR A 359 6.07 52.56 -14.37
CA THR A 359 6.82 53.49 -15.24
C THR A 359 6.09 54.81 -15.47
N ALA A 360 4.75 54.80 -15.51
CA ALA A 360 3.95 56.02 -15.58
C ALA A 360 4.00 56.83 -14.28
N THR A 361 4.08 56.18 -13.12
CA THR A 361 4.18 56.83 -11.80
C THR A 361 5.54 57.49 -11.60
N HIS A 362 6.62 56.90 -12.14
CA HIS A 362 7.97 57.50 -12.10
C HIS A 362 8.21 58.64 -13.10
N LYS A 363 7.30 58.85 -14.07
CA LYS A 363 7.39 59.94 -15.06
C LYS A 363 6.60 61.21 -14.66
N LYS A 364 5.86 61.16 -13.56
CA LYS A 364 5.30 62.33 -12.87
C LYS A 364 6.21 62.68 -11.70
#